data_AF-A0A800M3Y8-F1
#
_entry.id   AF-A0A800M3Y8-F1
#
_cell.length_a   1.000
_cell.length_b   1.000
_cell.length_c   1.000
_cell.angle_alpha   90.00
_cell.angle_beta   90.00
_cell.angle_gamma   90.00
#
_symmetry.space_group_name_H-M   'P 1'
#
loop_
_entity.id
_entity.type
_entity.pdbx_description
1 polymer ?
#
loop_
_entity_poly.entity_id
_entity_poly.type
_entity_poly.pdbx_seq_one_letter_code
_entity_poly.pdbx_strand_id
1 'polypeptide(L)'
;MQLFPRKANSLPALSLMGALGGGVLVVLLAWYYLSPEFYEVGYAPEQPVPYSHAFHAGQLGMDCRYCHNHVEQSPHANIPSTQTCMNCHGQIQTQSAALLPVRESWATG
;
A
#
# COMPACT_ATOMS: atom_id res chain seq x y z
N MET A 1 31.58 -49.26 30.48
CA MET A 1 32.11 -48.64 29.24
C MET A 1 31.56 -47.23 29.16
N GLN A 2 32.39 -46.20 29.15
CA GLN A 2 31.92 -44.83 28.87
C GLN A 2 31.70 -44.72 27.35
N LEU A 3 30.44 -44.59 26.91
CA LEU A 3 30.08 -44.55 25.49
C LEU A 3 30.53 -43.26 24.78
N PHE A 4 30.56 -42.12 25.49
CA PHE A 4 30.97 -40.82 24.94
C PHE A 4 32.17 -40.24 25.67
N PRO A 5 33.20 -39.73 24.96
CA PRO A 5 34.34 -39.09 25.59
C PRO A 5 33.91 -37.84 26.36
N ARG A 6 34.62 -37.47 27.43
CA ARG A 6 34.32 -36.25 28.24
C ARG A 6 34.20 -34.98 27.40
N LYS A 7 34.88 -34.92 26.25
CA LYS A 7 34.81 -33.82 25.27
C LYS A 7 33.40 -33.65 24.66
N ALA A 8 32.61 -34.72 24.58
CA ALA A 8 31.25 -34.68 24.03
C ALA A 8 30.26 -33.88 24.90
N ASN A 9 30.58 -33.60 26.17
CA ASN A 9 29.76 -32.75 27.03
C ASN A 9 29.65 -31.30 26.53
N SER A 10 30.56 -30.87 25.63
CA SER A 10 30.52 -29.54 25.01
C SER A 10 29.52 -29.42 23.86
N LEU A 11 29.16 -30.54 23.22
CA LEU A 11 28.30 -30.53 22.03
C LEU A 11 26.89 -29.96 22.32
N PRO A 12 26.17 -30.37 23.38
CA PRO A 12 24.85 -29.80 23.67
C PRO A 12 24.89 -28.29 23.95
N ALA A 13 25.96 -27.81 24.61
CA ALA A 13 26.13 -26.39 24.92
C ALA A 13 26.36 -25.55 23.65
N LEU A 14 27.22 -26.02 22.74
CA LEU A 14 27.48 -25.35 21.46
C LEU A 14 26.24 -25.34 20.55
N SER A 15 25.50 -26.46 20.49
CA SER A 15 24.26 -26.54 19.73
C SER A 15 23.20 -25.55 20.26
N LEU A 16 23.08 -25.43 21.59
CA LEU A 16 22.17 -24.48 22.21
C LEU A 16 22.59 -23.02 21.92
N MET A 17 23.87 -22.70 22.05
CA MET A 17 24.39 -21.36 21.74
C MET A 17 24.18 -20.99 20.27
N GLY A 18 24.46 -21.91 19.35
CA GLY A 18 24.25 -21.72 17.91
C GLY A 18 22.77 -21.47 17.57
N ALA A 19 21.86 -22.23 18.18
CA ALA A 19 20.42 -22.06 18.01
C ALA A 19 19.93 -20.70 18.53
N LEU A 20 20.40 -20.28 19.71
CA LEU A 20 20.03 -18.98 20.29
C LEU A 20 20.59 -17.81 19.48
N GLY A 21 21.88 -17.85 19.13
CA GLY A 21 22.51 -16.80 18.32
C GLY A 21 21.94 -16.72 16.91
N GLY A 22 21.74 -17.86 16.26
CA GLY A 22 21.07 -17.94 14.96
C GLY A 22 19.64 -17.42 15.00
N GLY A 23 18.87 -17.79 16.03
CA GLY A 23 17.51 -17.31 16.24
C GLY A 23 17.44 -15.79 16.42
N VAL A 24 18.33 -15.21 17.24
CA VAL A 24 18.41 -13.75 17.44
C VAL A 24 18.73 -13.04 16.13
N LEU A 25 19.67 -13.56 15.34
CA LEU A 25 20.02 -12.95 14.06
C LEU A 25 18.86 -12.98 13.06
N VAL A 26 18.15 -14.11 12.94
CA VAL A 26 16.97 -14.23 12.07
C VAL A 26 15.90 -13.22 12.46
N VAL A 27 15.65 -13.06 13.76
CA VAL A 27 14.70 -12.09 14.28
C VAL A 27 15.08 -10.67 13.89
N LEU A 28 16.35 -10.29 14.06
CA LEU A 28 16.82 -8.94 13.74
C LEU A 28 16.76 -8.63 12.24
N LEU A 29 17.02 -9.61 11.38
CA LEU A 29 16.94 -9.43 9.93
C LEU A 29 15.49 -9.33 9.43
N ALA A 30 14.59 -10.19 9.93
CA ALA A 30 13.18 -10.13 9.59
C ALA A 30 12.54 -8.82 10.06
N TRP A 31 12.93 -8.36 11.24
CA TRP A 31 12.53 -7.08 11.81
C TRP A 31 12.88 -5.89 10.90
N TYR A 32 14.05 -5.92 10.26
CA TYR A 32 14.52 -4.80 9.46
C TYR A 32 14.00 -4.84 8.01
N TYR A 33 14.10 -5.99 7.34
CA TYR A 33 13.86 -6.07 5.89
C TYR A 33 12.41 -6.38 5.49
N LEU A 34 11.58 -6.89 6.41
CA LEU A 34 10.13 -6.98 6.20
C LEU A 34 9.40 -5.76 6.79
N SER A 35 10.09 -4.63 6.88
CA SER A 35 9.49 -3.36 7.27
C SER A 35 8.81 -2.67 6.06
N PRO A 36 7.68 -1.95 6.24
CA PRO A 36 6.88 -1.28 5.18
C PRO A 36 7.66 -0.35 4.26
N GLU A 37 8.76 0.22 4.77
CA GLU A 37 9.72 1.03 4.03
C GLU A 37 10.40 0.27 2.88
N PHE A 38 10.27 -1.06 2.85
CA PHE A 38 10.77 -1.93 1.79
C PHE A 38 9.67 -2.57 0.93
N TYR A 39 8.37 -2.39 1.24
CA TYR A 39 7.30 -3.02 0.46
C TYR A 39 6.12 -2.13 0.04
N GLU A 40 6.01 -0.88 0.51
CA GLU A 40 4.95 0.08 0.10
C GLU A 40 5.48 1.48 -0.29
N VAL A 41 6.67 1.54 -0.91
CA VAL A 41 7.28 2.82 -1.30
C VAL A 41 6.91 3.21 -2.73
N GLY A 42 6.23 4.35 -2.89
CA GLY A 42 5.95 4.93 -4.21
C GLY A 42 5.05 4.07 -5.11
N TYR A 43 4.37 3.08 -4.55
CA TYR A 43 3.48 2.20 -5.29
C TYR A 43 2.34 3.02 -5.93
N ALA A 44 2.33 3.06 -7.25
CA ALA A 44 1.38 3.82 -8.06
C ALA A 44 0.82 2.91 -9.17
N PRO A 45 -0.28 2.18 -8.91
CA PRO A 45 -0.84 1.26 -9.89
C PRO A 45 -1.51 2.03 -11.04
N GLU A 46 -1.47 1.46 -12.25
CA GLU A 46 -2.19 2.00 -13.40
C GLU A 46 -3.69 2.08 -13.10
N GLN A 47 -4.24 3.28 -13.22
CA GLN A 47 -5.64 3.54 -12.92
C GLN A 47 -6.46 3.42 -14.22
N PRO A 48 -7.69 2.85 -14.18
CA PRO A 48 -8.58 2.79 -15.34
C PRO A 48 -8.90 4.17 -15.94
N VAL A 49 -8.85 5.20 -15.09
CA VAL A 49 -8.92 6.60 -15.48
C VAL A 49 -7.58 7.23 -15.09
N PRO A 50 -6.87 7.93 -15.99
CA PRO A 50 -5.60 8.58 -15.67
C PRO A 50 -5.81 9.85 -14.84
N TYR A 51 -6.36 9.67 -13.64
CA TYR A 51 -6.66 10.75 -12.73
C TYR A 51 -5.38 11.36 -12.16
N SER A 52 -5.24 12.67 -12.30
CA SER A 52 -4.09 13.40 -11.77
C SER A 52 -4.48 14.19 -10.52
N HIS A 53 -4.07 13.72 -9.33
CA HIS A 53 -4.17 14.51 -8.11
C HIS A 53 -3.40 15.83 -8.21
N ALA A 54 -2.24 15.82 -8.88
CA ALA A 54 -1.40 17.01 -9.06
C ALA A 54 -2.13 18.13 -9.81
N PHE A 55 -2.96 17.79 -10.80
CA PHE A 55 -3.77 18.78 -11.51
C PHE A 55 -4.96 19.24 -10.66
N HIS A 56 -5.75 18.29 -10.16
CA HIS A 56 -7.03 18.57 -9.49
C HIS A 56 -6.86 19.24 -8.13
N ALA A 57 -6.06 18.67 -7.24
CA ALA A 57 -5.81 19.25 -5.93
C ALA A 57 -4.67 20.30 -5.99
N GLY A 58 -3.63 20.05 -6.79
CA GLY A 58 -2.46 20.93 -6.83
C GLY A 58 -2.67 22.21 -7.63
N GLN A 59 -3.06 22.10 -8.90
CA GLN A 59 -3.17 23.27 -9.79
C GLN A 59 -4.52 23.98 -9.67
N LEU A 60 -5.63 23.24 -9.59
CA LEU A 60 -6.97 23.83 -9.46
C LEU A 60 -7.33 24.21 -8.01
N GLY A 61 -6.57 23.72 -7.02
CA GLY A 61 -6.81 24.02 -5.61
C GLY A 61 -8.09 23.41 -5.04
N MET A 62 -8.57 22.30 -5.61
CA MET A 62 -9.76 21.65 -5.08
C MET A 62 -9.50 21.02 -3.71
N ASP A 63 -10.44 21.23 -2.79
CA ASP A 63 -10.40 20.63 -1.46
C ASP A 63 -10.51 19.10 -1.55
N CYS A 64 -9.67 18.38 -0.80
CA CYS A 64 -9.62 16.92 -0.78
C CYS A 64 -10.98 16.27 -0.48
N ARG A 65 -11.82 16.92 0.32
CA ARG A 65 -13.15 16.45 0.75
C ARG A 65 -14.20 16.59 -0.34
N TYR A 66 -13.91 17.32 -1.40
CA TYR A 66 -14.79 17.36 -2.56
C TYR A 66 -14.96 15.96 -3.16
N CYS A 67 -13.86 15.21 -3.26
CA CYS A 67 -13.87 13.83 -3.76
C CYS A 67 -14.01 12.80 -2.63
N HIS A 68 -13.26 12.95 -1.55
CA HIS A 68 -13.27 12.02 -0.42
C HIS A 68 -14.26 12.48 0.67
N ASN A 69 -15.52 12.70 0.29
CA ASN A 69 -16.52 13.40 1.11
C ASN A 69 -16.89 12.74 2.45
N HIS A 70 -16.61 11.45 2.65
CA HIS A 70 -16.88 10.76 3.92
C HIS A 70 -15.68 10.69 4.86
N VAL A 71 -14.55 11.33 4.50
CA VAL A 71 -13.34 11.37 5.33
C VAL A 71 -13.60 11.86 6.76
N GLU A 72 -14.58 12.75 6.97
CA GLU A 72 -14.92 13.28 8.30
C GLU A 72 -15.93 12.41 9.07
N GLN A 73 -16.57 11.43 8.42
CA GLN A 73 -17.71 10.69 8.97
C GLN A 73 -17.52 9.16 8.97
N SER A 74 -16.56 8.62 8.22
CA SER A 74 -16.34 7.19 8.00
C SER A 74 -14.92 6.78 8.40
N PRO A 75 -14.73 5.56 8.95
CA PRO A 75 -13.40 5.01 9.23
C PRO A 75 -12.57 4.74 7.97
N HIS A 76 -13.20 4.75 6.79
CA HIS A 76 -12.53 4.58 5.51
C HIS A 76 -12.89 5.74 4.59
N ALA A 77 -11.87 6.37 4.00
CA ALA A 77 -12.07 7.34 2.95
C ALA A 77 -12.71 6.65 1.74
N ASN A 78 -13.84 7.18 1.30
CA ASN A 78 -14.49 6.68 0.10
C ASN A 78 -13.66 7.06 -1.13
N ILE A 79 -13.71 6.22 -2.16
CA ILE A 79 -13.39 6.66 -3.52
C ILE A 79 -14.64 7.41 -4.02
N PRO A 80 -14.51 8.55 -4.72
CA PRO A 80 -15.66 9.29 -5.22
C PRO A 80 -16.50 8.43 -6.16
N SER A 81 -17.82 8.59 -6.12
CA SER A 81 -18.69 8.04 -7.15
C SER A 81 -18.48 8.78 -8.47
N THR A 82 -18.85 8.14 -9.59
CA THR A 82 -18.81 8.70 -10.94
C THR A 82 -19.52 10.06 -11.04
N GLN A 83 -20.58 10.27 -10.25
CA GLN A 83 -21.31 11.54 -10.19
C GLN A 83 -20.38 12.72 -9.84
N THR A 84 -19.44 12.52 -8.92
CA THR A 84 -18.50 13.59 -8.50
C THR A 84 -17.67 14.08 -9.68
N CYS A 85 -17.18 13.16 -10.51
CA CYS A 85 -16.44 13.47 -11.73
C CYS A 85 -17.33 14.25 -12.71
N MET A 86 -18.57 13.79 -12.88
CA MET A 86 -19.51 14.34 -13.86
C MET A 86 -20.08 15.72 -13.50
N ASN A 87 -19.98 16.15 -12.23
CA ASN A 87 -20.35 17.51 -11.82
C ASN A 87 -19.64 18.60 -12.65
N CYS A 88 -18.40 18.34 -13.06
CA CYS A 88 -17.65 19.23 -13.96
C CYS A 88 -17.51 18.64 -15.36
N HIS A 89 -17.23 17.34 -15.46
CA HIS A 89 -16.95 16.70 -16.74
C HIS A 89 -18.17 16.47 -17.64
N GLY A 90 -19.37 16.83 -17.19
CA GLY A 90 -20.53 17.04 -18.06
C GLY A 90 -20.41 18.29 -18.95
N GLN A 91 -19.48 19.21 -18.64
CA GLN A 91 -19.29 20.47 -19.39
C GLN A 91 -17.82 20.69 -19.78
N ILE A 92 -16.87 20.14 -19.02
CA ILE A 92 -15.43 20.31 -19.22
C ILE A 92 -14.81 19.04 -19.79
N GLN A 93 -14.03 19.18 -20.85
CA GLN A 93 -13.32 18.05 -21.49
C GLN A 93 -14.25 16.88 -21.85
N THR A 94 -15.51 17.19 -22.19
CA THR A 94 -16.59 16.21 -22.40
C THR A 94 -16.28 15.18 -23.47
N GLN A 95 -15.49 15.54 -24.48
CA GLN A 95 -15.09 14.68 -25.60
C GLN A 95 -13.70 14.05 -25.41
N SER A 96 -13.04 14.30 -24.28
CA SER A 96 -11.73 13.71 -24.01
C SER A 96 -11.81 12.19 -24.02
N ALA A 97 -10.89 11.54 -24.73
CA ALA A 97 -10.78 10.09 -24.76
C ALA A 97 -10.47 9.54 -23.35
N ALA A 98 -9.66 10.24 -22.56
CA ALA A 98 -9.30 9.85 -21.19
C ALA A 98 -10.49 9.80 -20.22
N LEU A 99 -11.58 10.50 -20.55
CA LEU A 99 -12.81 10.53 -19.76
C LEU A 99 -13.80 9.42 -20.15
N LEU A 100 -13.54 8.67 -21.23
CA LEU A 100 -14.46 7.64 -21.72
C LEU A 100 -14.92 6.66 -20.64
N PRO A 101 -14.06 6.09 -19.77
CA PRO A 101 -14.49 5.14 -18.74
C PRO A 101 -15.45 5.77 -17.72
N VAL A 102 -15.27 7.05 -17.40
CA VAL A 102 -16.16 7.79 -16.50
C VAL A 102 -17.52 8.02 -17.16
N ARG A 103 -17.55 8.36 -18.45
CA ARG A 103 -18.81 8.54 -19.19
C ARG A 103 -19.57 7.23 -19.36
N GLU A 104 -18.87 6.14 -19.59
CA GLU A 104 -19.47 4.81 -19.67
C GLU A 104 -20.10 4.43 -18.33
N SER A 105 -19.35 4.54 -17.22
CA SER A 105 -19.91 4.31 -15.88
C SER A 105 -21.09 5.23 -15.57
N TRP A 106 -21.10 6.46 -16.07
CA TRP A 106 -22.22 7.37 -15.90
C TRP A 106 -23.46 6.93 -16.69
N ALA A 107 -23.27 6.40 -17.90
CA ALA A 107 -24.36 5.96 -18.76
C ALA A 107 -24.99 4.63 -18.32
N THR A 108 -24.20 3.75 -17.71
CA THR A 108 -24.66 2.41 -17.31
C THR A 108 -25.17 2.32 -15.87
N GLY A 109 -24.82 3.29 -15.03
CA GLY A 109 -24.91 3.15 -13.57
C GLY A 109 -23.85 2.18 -13.04
#